data_AF-A0A537W956-F1
#
_entry.id   AF-A0A537W956-F1
#
_cell.length_a   1.000
_cell.length_b   1.000
_cell.length_c   1.000
_cell.angle_alpha   90.00
_cell.angle_beta   90.00
_cell.angle_gamma   90.00
#
_symmetry.space_group_name_H-M   'P 1'
#
loop_
_entity.id
_entity.type
_entity.pdbx_description
1 polymer ?
#
loop_
_entity_poly.entity_id
_entity_poly.type
_entity_poly.pdbx_seq_one_letter_code
_entity_poly.pdbx_strand_id
1 'polypeptide(L)'
;MKGVILAGGTGSRLDPLTKITNKHLLPIGDKPMVQWAVDALTAAGLTELMLVTGADHADDFQRLLGDDLRYGRQERPGGIAEALGLAREFVGDDRAVVMLADNIYAGSIDETIHNFERQEHGARVLLAHVREREHLRHLGVPRMEDGRIAEIVEKPLEPPGQLAVTGLYCYGPDVFDVISELEPSGRGELEITDVNNHYVRAGTLEYDIFHGYWGDAGESIDAYYEVIDRARRPYFAGDRIQVVPLQQFEDARGWFVELARLSLMPKQPRQTNVSFSCAGTIRGLHYHERGQDDLFVCLQGRARVVALDRDTGETFSADIGDDNFAAVYVPGNLAHGFEALTDVLMLYHVTEEYDPADPDEQGVPWDDPRVVDVWSTRSPILSERDSGT
;
A
#
# COMPACT_ATOMS: atom_id res chain seq x y z
N MET A 1 15.54 16.37 -11.44
CA MET A 1 15.57 15.48 -10.25
C MET A 1 16.16 14.15 -10.67
N LYS A 2 16.95 13.54 -9.79
CA LYS A 2 17.63 12.26 -10.03
C LYS A 2 17.24 11.24 -8.98
N GLY A 3 17.13 9.97 -9.38
CA GLY A 3 16.73 8.88 -8.51
C GLY A 3 17.95 8.18 -7.92
N VAL A 4 17.93 7.92 -6.61
CA VAL A 4 18.96 7.17 -5.89
C VAL A 4 18.33 5.98 -5.20
N ILE A 5 18.69 4.78 -5.64
CA ILE A 5 18.21 3.52 -5.07
C ILE A 5 19.29 2.99 -4.13
N LEU A 6 18.92 2.75 -2.87
CA LEU A 6 19.84 2.24 -1.86
C LEU A 6 19.59 0.74 -1.65
N ALA A 7 20.52 -0.08 -2.10
CA ALA A 7 20.50 -1.54 -2.05
C ALA A 7 21.68 -2.12 -1.24
N GLY A 8 21.93 -1.52 -0.08
CA GLY A 8 23.02 -1.89 0.84
C GLY A 8 22.61 -2.78 2.02
N GLY A 9 23.55 -3.06 2.91
CA GLY A 9 23.31 -3.84 4.12
C GLY A 9 23.50 -5.34 3.95
N THR A 10 23.68 -6.03 5.08
CA THR A 10 24.07 -7.45 5.14
C THR A 10 22.90 -8.42 4.97
N GLY A 11 21.65 -7.95 5.09
CA GLY A 11 20.46 -8.79 4.96
C GLY A 11 20.38 -9.93 5.96
N SER A 12 20.99 -9.78 7.15
CA SER A 12 21.10 -10.84 8.16
C SER A 12 19.77 -11.38 8.66
N ARG A 13 18.69 -10.59 8.59
CA ARG A 13 17.33 -10.99 8.99
C ARG A 13 16.69 -12.01 8.05
N LEU A 14 17.23 -12.15 6.83
CA LEU A 14 16.80 -13.12 5.83
C LEU A 14 17.79 -14.29 5.70
N ASP A 15 18.67 -14.50 6.67
CA ASP A 15 19.52 -15.69 6.71
C ASP A 15 18.64 -16.96 6.74
N PRO A 16 18.95 -18.02 5.95
CA PRO A 16 20.15 -18.21 5.14
C PRO A 16 20.05 -17.76 3.68
N LEU A 17 18.94 -17.13 3.24
CA LEU A 17 18.74 -16.71 1.85
C LEU A 17 19.85 -15.76 1.37
N THR A 18 20.32 -14.90 2.28
CA THR A 18 21.32 -13.87 2.00
C THR A 18 22.77 -14.33 2.11
N LYS A 19 23.02 -15.63 2.37
CA LYS A 19 24.39 -16.19 2.34
C LYS A 19 24.97 -16.29 0.93
N ILE A 20 24.11 -16.44 -0.07
CA ILE A 20 24.50 -16.67 -1.46
C ILE A 20 24.37 -15.41 -2.29
N THR A 21 23.42 -14.53 -1.96
CA THR A 21 23.10 -13.36 -2.76
C THR A 21 22.66 -12.18 -1.89
N ASN A 22 22.71 -10.97 -2.45
CA ASN A 22 22.21 -9.77 -1.80
C ASN A 22 20.69 -9.83 -1.62
N LYS A 23 20.16 -9.34 -0.49
CA LYS A 23 18.71 -9.35 -0.22
C LYS A 23 17.87 -8.73 -1.34
N HIS A 24 18.36 -7.68 -1.98
CA HIS A 24 17.59 -6.97 -3.02
C HIS A 24 17.57 -7.70 -4.37
N LEU A 25 18.34 -8.78 -4.51
CA LEU A 25 18.27 -9.69 -5.66
C LEU A 25 17.29 -10.85 -5.42
N LEU A 26 16.75 -10.99 -4.20
CA LEU A 26 15.73 -11.98 -3.89
C LEU A 26 14.42 -11.65 -4.62
N PRO A 27 13.63 -12.67 -5.03
CA PRO A 27 12.42 -12.47 -5.82
C PRO A 27 11.26 -11.92 -4.99
N ILE A 28 10.64 -10.83 -5.47
CA ILE A 28 9.33 -10.38 -5.02
C ILE A 28 8.35 -10.60 -6.18
N GLY A 29 7.57 -11.67 -6.09
CA GLY A 29 6.69 -12.08 -7.18
C GLY A 29 7.46 -12.67 -8.36
N ASP A 30 7.42 -12.00 -9.51
CA ASP A 30 8.03 -12.42 -10.79
C ASP A 30 9.30 -11.64 -11.14
N LYS A 31 9.72 -10.68 -10.31
CA LYS A 31 10.94 -9.88 -10.52
C LYS A 31 11.76 -9.73 -9.23
N PRO A 32 13.08 -9.47 -9.33
CA PRO A 32 13.92 -9.20 -8.15
C PRO A 32 13.44 -7.95 -7.39
N MET A 33 13.61 -7.95 -6.06
CA MET A 33 13.17 -6.88 -5.16
C MET A 33 13.61 -5.48 -5.65
N VAL A 34 14.88 -5.31 -6.06
CA VAL A 34 15.41 -4.04 -6.57
C VAL A 34 14.68 -3.51 -7.82
N GLN A 35 14.13 -4.40 -8.66
CA GLN A 35 13.42 -4.00 -9.88
C GLN A 35 12.15 -3.22 -9.54
N TRP A 36 11.52 -3.49 -8.39
CA TRP A 36 10.34 -2.73 -7.95
C TRP A 36 10.68 -1.26 -7.69
N ALA A 37 11.85 -0.97 -7.12
CA ALA A 37 12.30 0.40 -6.92
C ALA A 37 12.65 1.11 -8.23
N VAL A 38 13.31 0.41 -9.15
CA VAL A 38 13.60 0.93 -10.51
C VAL A 38 12.30 1.27 -11.24
N ASP A 39 11.33 0.35 -11.22
CA ASP A 39 10.05 0.54 -11.91
C ASP A 39 9.24 1.68 -11.29
N ALA A 40 9.20 1.79 -9.95
CA ALA A 40 8.47 2.86 -9.27
C ALA A 40 9.04 4.24 -9.60
N LEU A 41 10.36 4.41 -9.56
CA LEU A 41 11.00 5.68 -9.90
C LEU A 41 10.87 6.02 -11.40
N THR A 42 11.00 5.02 -12.27
CA THR A 42 10.84 5.21 -13.72
C THR A 42 9.40 5.58 -14.08
N ALA A 43 8.42 4.93 -13.46
CA ALA A 43 7.00 5.24 -13.65
C ALA A 43 6.66 6.67 -13.19
N ALA A 44 7.32 7.14 -12.13
CA ALA A 44 7.22 8.52 -11.65
C ALA A 44 7.98 9.54 -12.50
N GLY A 45 8.56 9.13 -13.64
CA GLY A 45 9.19 10.01 -14.62
C GLY A 45 10.68 10.29 -14.37
N LEU A 46 11.33 9.60 -13.42
CA LEU A 46 12.77 9.76 -13.20
C LEU A 46 13.57 8.94 -14.22
N THR A 47 14.31 9.64 -15.08
CA THR A 47 15.08 9.02 -16.19
C THR A 47 16.54 8.77 -15.84
N GLU A 48 17.08 9.43 -14.82
CA GLU A 48 18.47 9.28 -14.39
C GLU A 48 18.49 8.65 -13.00
N LEU A 49 18.96 7.39 -12.95
CA LEU A 49 18.96 6.58 -11.74
C LEU A 49 20.38 6.13 -11.36
N MET A 50 20.67 6.12 -10.07
CA MET A 50 21.87 5.53 -9.48
C MET A 50 21.48 4.48 -8.44
N LEU A 51 22.11 3.31 -8.50
CA LEU A 51 22.03 2.28 -7.48
C LEU A 51 23.29 2.33 -6.61
N VAL A 52 23.13 2.47 -5.29
CA VAL A 52 24.21 2.32 -4.32
C VAL A 52 24.07 0.97 -3.62
N THR A 53 25.12 0.13 -3.67
CA THR A 53 25.11 -1.20 -3.07
C THR A 53 26.43 -1.54 -2.41
N GLY A 54 26.47 -2.63 -1.63
CA GLY A 54 27.72 -3.14 -1.04
C GLY A 54 28.69 -3.68 -2.10
N ALA A 55 29.99 -3.59 -1.83
CA ALA A 55 31.04 -3.94 -2.79
C ALA A 55 30.93 -5.37 -3.37
N ASP A 56 30.50 -6.35 -2.57
CA ASP A 56 30.55 -7.77 -2.91
C ASP A 56 29.54 -8.20 -4.01
N HIS A 57 28.50 -7.40 -4.25
CA HIS A 57 27.40 -7.77 -5.17
C HIS A 57 27.14 -6.76 -6.28
N ALA A 58 27.98 -5.73 -6.42
CA ALA A 58 27.79 -4.68 -7.42
C ALA A 58 27.69 -5.23 -8.86
N ASP A 59 28.50 -6.24 -9.18
CA ASP A 59 28.52 -6.84 -10.52
C ASP A 59 27.24 -7.65 -10.82
N ASP A 60 26.57 -8.19 -9.79
CA ASP A 60 25.30 -8.91 -9.95
C ASP A 60 24.16 -7.95 -10.29
N PHE A 61 24.12 -6.77 -9.65
CA PHE A 61 23.16 -5.72 -9.99
C PHE A 61 23.38 -5.16 -11.39
N GLN A 62 24.63 -4.93 -11.80
CA GLN A 62 24.93 -4.48 -13.16
C GLN A 62 24.51 -5.53 -14.20
N ARG A 63 24.73 -6.81 -13.91
CA ARG A 63 24.27 -7.90 -14.80
C ARG A 63 22.74 -7.94 -14.95
N LEU A 64 22.00 -7.66 -13.87
CA LEU A 64 20.54 -7.65 -13.86
C LEU A 64 19.96 -6.40 -14.55
N LEU A 65 20.45 -5.21 -14.18
CA LEU A 65 19.82 -3.93 -14.51
C LEU A 65 20.47 -3.23 -15.72
N GLY A 66 21.60 -3.73 -16.22
CA GLY A 66 22.27 -3.20 -17.41
C GLY A 66 23.14 -1.96 -17.13
N ASP A 67 23.45 -1.20 -18.18
CA ASP A 67 24.32 -0.01 -18.10
C ASP A 67 23.54 1.32 -18.10
N ASP A 68 22.21 1.25 -18.09
CA ASP A 68 21.32 2.43 -18.07
C ASP A 68 21.28 3.11 -16.69
N LEU A 69 21.81 2.44 -15.65
CA LEU A 69 21.94 2.97 -14.29
C LEU A 69 23.40 3.33 -13.97
N ARG A 70 23.58 4.29 -13.07
CA ARG A 70 24.89 4.51 -12.41
C ARG A 70 25.01 3.59 -11.19
N TYR A 71 26.24 3.20 -10.85
CA TYR A 71 26.50 2.28 -9.74
C TYR A 71 27.48 2.88 -8.74
N GLY A 72 27.07 2.98 -7.47
CA GLY A 72 27.92 3.33 -6.33
C GLY A 72 28.21 2.11 -5.47
N ARG A 73 29.43 2.04 -4.93
CA ARG A 73 29.87 0.95 -4.04
C ARG A 73 30.11 1.48 -2.64
N GLN A 74 29.40 0.93 -1.67
CA GLN A 74 29.61 1.17 -0.26
C GLN A 74 30.57 0.09 0.28
N GLU A 75 31.73 0.51 0.80
CA GLU A 75 32.76 -0.44 1.28
C GLU A 75 32.35 -1.14 2.58
N ARG A 76 31.55 -0.47 3.42
CA ARG A 76 31.11 -0.99 4.74
C ARG A 76 29.69 -0.54 5.05
N PRO A 77 28.92 -1.31 5.84
CA PRO A 77 27.59 -0.89 6.26
C PRO A 77 27.69 0.29 7.24
N GLY A 78 27.53 1.51 6.72
CA GLY A 78 27.64 2.76 7.47
C GLY A 78 26.32 3.48 7.74
N GLY A 79 25.20 2.84 7.40
CA GLY A 79 23.86 3.44 7.47
C GLY A 79 23.36 4.01 6.14
N ILE A 80 22.09 4.38 6.14
CA ILE A 80 21.37 4.86 4.94
C ILE A 80 21.92 6.22 4.50
N ALA A 81 22.22 7.12 5.44
CA ALA A 81 22.74 8.45 5.12
C ALA A 81 24.16 8.38 4.52
N GLU A 82 25.02 7.45 4.96
CA GLU A 82 26.33 7.23 4.33
C GLU A 82 26.17 6.77 2.87
N ALA A 83 25.25 5.83 2.61
CA ALA A 83 24.99 5.33 1.27
C ALA A 83 24.44 6.44 0.34
N LEU A 84 23.55 7.31 0.84
CA LEU A 84 23.09 8.49 0.11
C LEU A 84 24.25 9.46 -0.16
N GLY A 85 25.16 9.67 0.79
CA GLY A 85 26.33 10.54 0.62
C GLY A 85 27.22 10.17 -0.57
N LEU A 86 27.32 8.87 -0.91
CA LEU A 86 28.07 8.39 -2.08
C LEU A 86 27.47 8.84 -3.42
N ALA A 87 26.21 9.30 -3.43
CA ALA A 87 25.54 9.81 -4.63
C ALA A 87 25.78 11.31 -4.87
N ARG A 88 26.57 12.02 -4.05
CA ARG A 88 26.80 13.48 -4.17
C ARG A 88 27.20 13.91 -5.58
N GLU A 89 28.20 13.25 -6.17
CA GLU A 89 28.69 13.60 -7.52
C GLU A 89 27.64 13.30 -8.61
N PHE A 90 26.92 12.18 -8.48
CA PHE A 90 25.87 11.80 -9.41
C PHE A 90 24.72 12.80 -9.38
N VAL A 91 24.26 13.19 -8.19
CA VAL A 91 23.15 14.15 -8.04
C VAL A 91 23.59 15.56 -8.47
N GLY A 92 24.74 16.03 -8.00
CA GLY A 92 25.25 17.37 -8.27
C GLY A 92 24.36 18.44 -7.61
N ASP A 93 24.02 19.49 -8.36
CA ASP A 93 23.14 20.58 -7.90
C ASP A 93 21.64 20.30 -8.12
N ASP A 94 21.28 19.10 -8.60
CA ASP A 94 19.88 18.69 -8.79
C ASP A 94 19.28 18.18 -7.45
N ARG A 95 17.99 17.89 -7.43
CA ARG A 95 17.30 17.27 -6.30
C ARG A 95 17.39 15.76 -6.38
N ALA A 96 17.39 15.12 -5.21
CA ALA A 96 17.45 13.67 -5.08
C ALA A 96 16.09 13.10 -4.64
N VAL A 97 15.61 12.08 -5.34
CA VAL A 97 14.54 11.19 -4.88
C VAL A 97 15.20 9.87 -4.50
N VAL A 98 15.13 9.51 -3.23
CA VAL A 98 15.83 8.38 -2.64
C VAL A 98 14.82 7.29 -2.32
N MET A 99 15.09 6.06 -2.75
CA MET A 99 14.24 4.90 -2.47
C MET A 99 15.08 3.75 -1.91
N LEU A 100 14.68 3.19 -0.77
CA LEU A 100 15.25 1.95 -0.26
C LEU A 100 14.76 0.78 -1.14
N ALA A 101 15.69 -0.06 -1.61
CA ALA A 101 15.38 -1.09 -2.59
C ALA A 101 14.50 -2.23 -2.06
N ASP A 102 14.34 -2.35 -0.73
CA ASP A 102 13.48 -3.33 -0.06
C ASP A 102 12.08 -2.80 0.29
N ASN A 103 11.80 -1.53 -0.04
CA ASN A 103 10.50 -0.91 0.19
C ASN A 103 9.63 -1.04 -1.07
N ILE A 104 8.53 -1.78 -0.95
CA ILE A 104 7.62 -2.08 -2.05
C ILE A 104 6.34 -1.26 -1.89
N TYR A 105 5.97 -0.54 -2.95
CA TYR A 105 4.75 0.27 -3.02
C TYR A 105 3.81 -0.33 -4.07
N ALA A 106 2.62 -0.75 -3.63
CA ALA A 106 1.51 -1.09 -4.51
C ALA A 106 0.59 0.14 -4.62
N GLY A 107 0.94 1.02 -5.55
CA GLY A 107 0.30 2.32 -5.77
C GLY A 107 1.28 3.28 -6.46
N SER A 108 0.78 4.43 -6.90
CA SER A 108 1.62 5.46 -7.52
C SER A 108 2.28 6.33 -6.44
N ILE A 109 3.56 6.66 -6.65
CA ILE A 109 4.30 7.65 -5.85
C ILE A 109 4.32 9.03 -6.52
N ASP A 110 3.66 9.18 -7.67
CA ASP A 110 3.76 10.35 -8.53
C ASP A 110 3.33 11.62 -7.79
N GLU A 111 2.28 11.54 -6.96
CA GLU A 111 1.79 12.68 -6.19
C GLU A 111 2.89 13.26 -5.29
N THR A 112 3.64 12.41 -4.59
CA THR A 112 4.77 12.84 -3.75
C THR A 112 5.87 13.49 -4.57
N ILE A 113 6.18 12.93 -5.74
CA ILE A 113 7.20 13.49 -6.64
C ILE A 113 6.75 14.87 -7.17
N HIS A 114 5.51 15.01 -7.63
CA HIS A 114 4.95 16.28 -8.11
C HIS A 114 4.87 17.34 -6.99
N ASN A 115 4.48 16.94 -5.78
CA ASN A 115 4.45 17.84 -4.63
C ASN A 115 5.86 18.31 -4.27
N PHE A 116 6.86 17.43 -4.36
CA PHE A 116 8.24 17.79 -4.14
C PHE A 116 8.80 18.74 -5.22
N GLU A 117 8.46 18.53 -6.51
CA GLU A 117 8.86 19.45 -7.59
C GLU A 117 8.40 20.89 -7.33
N ARG A 118 7.20 21.05 -6.77
CA ARG A 118 6.59 22.35 -6.46
C ARG A 118 7.11 22.97 -5.17
N GLN A 119 7.74 22.19 -4.31
CA GLN A 119 8.33 22.67 -3.06
C GLN A 119 9.58 23.50 -3.36
N GLU A 120 9.70 24.71 -2.80
CA GLU A 120 10.82 25.60 -3.13
C GLU A 120 12.16 25.09 -2.59
N HIS A 121 12.20 24.63 -1.35
CA HIS A 121 13.40 24.17 -0.65
C HIS A 121 13.08 23.14 0.44
N GLY A 122 14.11 22.45 0.93
CA GLY A 122 14.00 21.48 2.03
C GLY A 122 13.83 20.04 1.55
N ALA A 123 13.11 19.27 2.37
CA ALA A 123 12.95 17.84 2.17
C ALA A 123 11.47 17.43 2.26
N ARG A 124 11.17 16.25 1.75
CA ARG A 124 9.84 15.64 1.83
C ARG A 124 9.95 14.14 2.09
N VAL A 125 9.15 13.64 3.02
CA VAL A 125 9.07 12.20 3.33
C VAL A 125 7.69 11.65 2.99
N LEU A 126 7.65 10.39 2.59
CA LEU A 126 6.39 9.66 2.42
C LEU A 126 6.07 8.87 3.68
N LEU A 127 4.89 9.10 4.26
CA LEU A 127 4.40 8.40 5.44
C LEU A 127 3.41 7.30 5.05
N ALA A 128 3.35 6.22 5.82
CA ALA A 128 2.31 5.19 5.69
C ALA A 128 1.65 4.88 7.03
N HIS A 129 0.37 4.50 6.99
CA HIS A 129 -0.34 4.01 8.18
C HIS A 129 0.07 2.58 8.51
N VAL A 130 0.57 2.36 9.71
CA VAL A 130 0.93 1.04 10.24
C VAL A 130 0.04 0.74 11.44
N ARG A 131 -0.79 -0.31 11.33
CA ARG A 131 -1.73 -0.68 12.40
C ARG A 131 -1.04 -1.43 13.54
N GLU A 132 -0.03 -2.22 13.21
CA GLU A 132 0.66 -3.08 14.16
C GLU A 132 1.73 -2.29 14.91
N ARG A 133 1.53 -2.15 16.22
CA ARG A 133 2.46 -1.40 17.07
C ARG A 133 3.86 -1.99 17.15
N GLU A 134 4.01 -3.30 16.99
CA GLU A 134 5.31 -3.94 17.03
C GLU A 134 6.17 -3.55 15.82
N HIS A 135 5.58 -3.55 14.62
CA HIS A 135 6.25 -3.12 13.39
C HIS A 135 6.74 -1.66 13.50
N LEU A 136 5.96 -0.77 14.09
CA LEU A 136 6.39 0.62 14.33
C LEU A 136 7.69 0.75 15.17
N ARG A 137 8.06 -0.26 15.96
CA ARG A 137 9.32 -0.26 16.75
C ARG A 137 10.56 -0.50 15.89
N HIS A 138 10.39 -0.88 14.64
CA HIS A 138 11.48 -1.14 13.70
C HIS A 138 11.71 0.00 12.69
N LEU A 139 10.90 1.06 12.78
CA LEU A 139 10.80 2.14 11.79
C LEU A 139 11.04 3.52 12.41
N GLY A 140 11.21 4.54 11.56
CA GLY A 140 11.11 5.94 11.97
C GLY A 140 9.65 6.34 12.15
N VAL A 141 9.25 6.83 13.32
CA VAL A 141 7.86 7.17 13.64
C VAL A 141 7.76 8.68 13.93
N PRO A 142 7.01 9.45 13.13
CA PRO A 142 6.84 10.88 13.36
C PRO A 142 5.89 11.14 14.54
N ARG A 143 6.28 12.08 15.39
CA ARG A 143 5.40 12.78 16.33
C ARG A 143 4.75 13.95 15.58
N MET A 144 3.43 13.96 15.54
CA MET A 144 2.66 15.01 14.87
C MET A 144 2.23 16.09 15.86
N GLU A 145 2.42 17.36 15.53
CA GLU A 145 1.91 18.51 16.28
C GLU A 145 1.39 19.56 15.29
N ASP A 146 0.16 20.05 15.50
CA ASP A 146 -0.48 21.09 14.67
C ASP A 146 -0.44 20.83 13.15
N GLY A 147 -0.59 19.56 12.75
CA GLY A 147 -0.56 19.15 11.34
C GLY A 147 0.84 19.14 10.71
N ARG A 148 1.90 19.17 11.51
CA ARG A 148 3.30 19.08 11.09
C ARG A 148 4.03 17.96 11.83
N ILE A 149 5.14 17.52 11.27
CA ILE A 149 6.07 16.61 11.95
C ILE A 149 6.91 17.44 12.93
N ALA A 150 6.75 17.21 14.24
CA ALA A 150 7.52 17.88 15.29
C ALA A 150 8.88 17.21 15.53
N GLU A 151 8.93 15.89 15.36
CA GLU A 151 10.12 15.05 15.56
C GLU A 151 9.88 13.70 14.88
N ILE A 152 10.92 13.08 14.33
CA ILE A 152 10.90 11.68 13.91
C ILE A 152 11.74 10.88 14.88
N VAL A 153 11.14 9.88 15.54
CA VAL A 153 11.84 9.01 16.49
C VAL A 153 12.23 7.73 15.76
N GLU A 154 13.53 7.43 15.70
CA GLU A 154 14.04 6.19 15.11
C GLU A 154 13.79 5.01 16.05
N LYS A 155 13.07 3.98 15.58
CA LYS A 155 12.86 2.71 16.27
C LYS A 155 12.40 2.89 17.74
N PRO A 156 11.29 3.62 17.98
CA PRO A 156 10.85 3.93 19.33
C PRO A 156 10.37 2.68 20.07
N LEU A 157 10.69 2.57 21.36
CA LEU A 157 10.08 1.55 22.23
C LEU A 157 8.57 1.77 22.39
N GLU A 158 8.16 3.04 22.43
CA GLU A 158 6.77 3.48 22.50
C GLU A 158 6.47 4.42 21.32
N PRO A 159 5.90 3.92 20.22
CA PRO A 159 5.60 4.72 19.04
C PRO A 159 4.66 5.90 19.36
N PRO A 160 5.01 7.15 18.98
CA PRO A 160 4.18 8.33 19.25
C PRO A 160 2.88 8.39 18.42
N GLY A 161 2.73 7.55 17.41
CA GLY A 161 1.56 7.51 16.54
C GLY A 161 1.45 6.21 15.74
N GLN A 162 0.57 6.21 14.73
CA GLN A 162 0.35 5.07 13.81
C GLN A 162 0.88 5.33 12.39
N LEU A 163 1.65 6.39 12.21
CA LEU A 163 2.34 6.69 10.95
C LEU A 163 3.77 6.19 11.05
N ALA A 164 4.32 5.71 9.95
CA ALA A 164 5.74 5.44 9.81
C ALA A 164 6.31 6.22 8.64
N VAL A 165 7.55 6.67 8.76
CA VAL A 165 8.35 7.13 7.64
C VAL A 165 8.73 5.91 6.80
N THR A 166 8.30 5.90 5.55
CA THR A 166 8.61 4.82 4.59
C THR A 166 10.05 4.95 4.07
N GLY A 167 10.46 4.07 3.17
CA GLY A 167 11.75 4.12 2.48
C GLY A 167 11.80 5.06 1.27
N LEU A 168 10.88 6.03 1.13
CA LEU A 168 10.91 7.06 0.07
C LEU A 168 11.16 8.44 0.69
N TYR A 169 12.24 9.09 0.24
CA TYR A 169 12.68 10.40 0.72
C TYR A 169 13.00 11.32 -0.46
N CYS A 170 12.70 12.61 -0.33
CA CYS A 170 12.99 13.61 -1.34
C CYS A 170 13.80 14.73 -0.71
N TYR A 171 14.92 15.11 -1.33
CA TYR A 171 15.85 16.07 -0.77
C TYR A 171 16.36 17.09 -1.79
N GLY A 172 16.52 18.34 -1.36
CA GLY A 172 17.35 19.31 -2.05
C GLY A 172 18.84 18.93 -2.03
N PRO A 173 19.68 19.59 -2.85
CA PRO A 173 21.12 19.30 -2.92
C PRO A 173 21.87 19.57 -1.61
N ASP A 174 21.32 20.39 -0.72
CA ASP A 174 21.86 20.70 0.61
C ASP A 174 21.95 19.46 1.53
N VAL A 175 21.23 18.38 1.21
CA VAL A 175 21.28 17.12 1.98
C VAL A 175 22.69 16.56 2.11
N PHE A 176 23.55 16.75 1.11
CA PHE A 176 24.90 16.23 1.16
C PHE A 176 25.79 16.99 2.14
N ASP A 177 25.49 18.26 2.42
CA ASP A 177 26.17 19.04 3.44
C ASP A 177 25.67 18.61 4.82
N VAL A 178 24.35 18.39 4.97
CA VAL A 178 23.74 17.82 6.18
C VAL A 178 24.36 16.48 6.55
N ILE A 179 24.48 15.55 5.58
CA ILE A 179 25.09 14.23 5.81
C ILE A 179 26.54 14.36 6.28
N SER A 180 27.30 15.34 5.77
CA SER A 180 28.71 15.52 6.14
C SER A 180 28.92 16.00 7.57
N GLU A 181 27.89 16.57 8.19
CA GLU A 181 27.89 17.06 9.57
C GLU A 181 27.33 16.04 10.58
N LEU A 182 26.79 14.91 10.10
CA LEU A 182 26.21 13.90 10.99
C LEU A 182 27.27 13.12 11.76
N GLU A 183 26.92 12.79 13.01
CA GLU A 183 27.67 11.86 13.83
C GLU A 183 26.99 10.48 13.82
N PRO A 184 27.77 9.38 13.84
CA PRO A 184 27.18 8.04 13.94
C PRO A 184 26.33 7.88 15.20
N SER A 185 25.20 7.19 15.05
CA SER A 185 24.30 6.86 16.16
C SER A 185 24.97 5.93 17.17
N GLY A 186 24.28 5.59 18.27
CA GLY A 186 24.74 4.57 19.22
C GLY A 186 25.00 3.19 18.58
N ARG A 187 24.53 2.96 17.35
CA ARG A 187 24.76 1.76 16.54
C ARG A 187 26.00 1.86 15.62
N GLY A 188 26.63 3.04 15.55
CA GLY A 188 27.74 3.32 14.65
C GLY A 188 27.33 3.56 13.19
N GLU A 189 26.05 3.84 12.94
CA GLU A 189 25.48 4.10 11.61
C GLU A 189 25.05 5.57 11.49
N LEU A 190 25.18 6.16 10.30
CA LEU A 190 24.56 7.45 9.96
C LEU A 190 23.09 7.20 9.60
N GLU A 191 22.19 7.59 10.51
CA GLU A 191 20.76 7.32 10.39
C GLU A 191 20.09 8.37 9.48
N ILE A 192 19.23 7.93 8.56
CA ILE A 192 18.46 8.84 7.71
C ILE A 192 17.46 9.68 8.53
N THR A 193 17.03 9.17 9.68
CA THR A 193 16.19 9.89 10.63
C THR A 193 16.87 11.15 11.17
N ASP A 194 18.20 11.16 11.32
CA ASP A 194 18.93 12.37 11.73
C ASP A 194 19.00 13.42 10.62
N VAL A 195 19.10 12.99 9.36
CA VAL A 195 18.94 13.87 8.18
C VAL A 195 17.53 14.46 8.17
N ASN A 196 16.49 13.63 8.31
CA ASN A 196 15.11 14.12 8.31
C ASN A 196 14.86 15.12 9.44
N ASN A 197 15.36 14.84 10.65
CA ASN A 197 15.24 15.73 11.80
C ASN A 197 16.01 17.05 11.63
N HIS A 198 17.05 17.12 10.79
CA HIS A 198 17.65 18.40 10.40
C HIS A 198 16.61 19.30 9.73
N TYR A 199 15.88 18.77 8.74
CA TYR A 199 14.83 19.51 8.03
C TYR A 199 13.62 19.82 8.91
N VAL A 200 13.27 18.94 9.86
CA VAL A 200 12.25 19.23 10.89
C VAL A 200 12.64 20.46 11.70
N ARG A 201 13.87 20.50 12.23
CA ARG A 201 14.37 21.64 13.04
C ARG A 201 14.46 22.92 12.22
N ALA A 202 14.77 22.83 10.94
CA ALA A 202 14.79 23.96 10.02
C ALA A 202 13.38 24.43 9.62
N GLY A 203 12.32 23.65 9.91
CA GLY A 203 10.95 23.96 9.51
C GLY A 203 10.69 23.80 8.01
N THR A 204 11.50 22.97 7.35
CA THR A 204 11.51 22.78 5.88
C THR A 204 11.28 21.32 5.48
N LEU A 205 10.88 20.47 6.43
CA LEU A 205 10.39 19.13 6.14
C LEU A 205 8.89 19.16 5.88
N GLU A 206 8.50 18.72 4.68
CA GLU A 206 7.12 18.44 4.32
C GLU A 206 6.87 16.92 4.28
N TYR A 207 5.61 16.51 4.19
CA TYR A 207 5.26 15.09 4.07
C TYR A 207 4.04 14.87 3.17
N ASP A 208 3.92 13.66 2.66
CA ASP A 208 2.68 13.12 2.10
C ASP A 208 2.31 11.82 2.83
N ILE A 209 1.06 11.39 2.68
CA ILE A 209 0.58 10.11 3.18
C ILE A 209 0.35 9.19 1.99
N PHE A 210 0.99 8.02 1.99
CA PHE A 210 0.80 7.01 0.97
C PHE A 210 -0.55 6.31 1.15
N HIS A 211 -1.37 6.37 0.12
CA HIS A 211 -2.67 5.71 0.06
C HIS A 211 -2.55 4.45 -0.80
N GLY A 212 -2.02 3.37 -0.21
CA GLY A 212 -1.80 2.09 -0.88
C GLY A 212 -1.14 1.08 0.07
N TYR A 213 -0.82 -0.11 -0.45
CA TYR A 213 -0.02 -1.06 0.33
C TYR A 213 1.47 -0.69 0.21
N TRP A 214 2.09 -0.45 1.36
CA TRP A 214 3.53 -0.33 1.51
C TRP A 214 4.03 -1.47 2.39
N GLY A 215 5.17 -2.07 2.03
CA GLY A 215 5.84 -3.07 2.85
C GLY A 215 7.35 -3.02 2.74
N ASP A 216 8.03 -3.30 3.86
CA ASP A 216 9.48 -3.47 3.95
C ASP A 216 9.82 -4.97 3.90
N ALA A 217 10.28 -5.43 2.74
CA ALA A 217 10.61 -6.83 2.51
C ALA A 217 11.92 -7.28 3.18
N GLY A 218 12.67 -6.35 3.78
CA GLY A 218 13.92 -6.61 4.51
C GLY A 218 13.75 -6.63 6.04
N GLU A 219 12.57 -6.30 6.56
CA GLU A 219 12.30 -6.22 7.99
C GLU A 219 12.39 -7.59 8.67
N SER A 220 11.72 -8.60 8.11
CA SER A 220 11.69 -9.97 8.65
C SER A 220 11.35 -10.97 7.55
N ILE A 221 11.50 -12.26 7.83
CA ILE A 221 11.09 -13.31 6.88
C ILE A 221 9.56 -13.31 6.66
N ASP A 222 8.78 -12.99 7.69
CA ASP A 222 7.32 -12.91 7.60
C ASP A 222 6.90 -11.72 6.75
N ALA A 223 7.52 -10.55 6.95
CA ALA A 223 7.29 -9.37 6.11
C ALA A 223 7.68 -9.63 4.64
N TYR A 224 8.79 -10.32 4.40
CA TYR A 224 9.20 -10.73 3.06
C TYR A 224 8.13 -11.59 2.36
N TYR A 225 7.56 -12.58 3.06
CA TYR A 225 6.48 -13.40 2.50
C TYR A 225 5.18 -12.61 2.31
N GLU A 226 4.81 -11.74 3.25
CA GLU A 226 3.64 -10.88 3.09
C GLU A 226 3.79 -9.99 1.85
N VAL A 227 4.94 -9.35 1.67
CA VAL A 227 5.22 -8.52 0.50
C VAL A 227 5.13 -9.33 -0.79
N ILE A 228 5.63 -10.58 -0.82
CA ILE A 228 5.48 -11.46 -1.98
C ILE A 228 4.01 -11.73 -2.29
N ASP A 229 3.21 -12.06 -1.27
CA ASP A 229 1.80 -12.38 -1.44
C ASP A 229 1.02 -11.16 -1.94
N ARG A 230 1.36 -9.97 -1.42
CA ARG A 230 0.77 -8.69 -1.82
C ARG A 230 1.20 -8.27 -3.23
N ALA A 231 2.47 -8.44 -3.58
CA ALA A 231 2.98 -8.19 -4.92
C ALA A 231 2.33 -9.11 -5.97
N ARG A 232 2.00 -10.35 -5.59
CA ARG A 232 1.24 -11.29 -6.43
C ARG A 232 -0.25 -10.96 -6.51
N ARG A 233 -0.78 -10.17 -5.58
CA ARG A 233 -2.22 -9.87 -5.44
C ARG A 233 -2.42 -8.38 -5.12
N PRO A 234 -2.01 -7.44 -6.00
CA PRO A 234 -1.96 -6.01 -5.69
C PRO A 234 -3.32 -5.40 -5.32
N TYR A 235 -4.42 -6.04 -5.74
CA TYR A 235 -5.79 -5.61 -5.46
C TYR A 235 -6.40 -6.25 -4.19
N PHE A 236 -5.69 -7.22 -3.60
CA PHE A 236 -6.12 -8.40 -2.82
C PHE A 236 -5.42 -8.54 -1.46
N ALA A 237 -5.68 -7.67 -0.49
CA ALA A 237 -4.74 -7.42 0.61
C ALA A 237 -5.27 -7.79 2.04
N GLY A 238 -5.30 -9.08 2.39
CA GLY A 238 -5.62 -9.59 3.76
C GLY A 238 -7.12 -9.73 4.08
N ASP A 239 -7.44 -9.98 5.37
CA ASP A 239 -8.81 -10.20 5.88
C ASP A 239 -9.64 -8.90 6.04
N ARG A 240 -9.48 -7.94 5.12
CA ARG A 240 -10.13 -6.62 5.21
C ARG A 240 -10.91 -6.29 3.95
N ILE A 241 -11.97 -5.52 4.12
CA ILE A 241 -12.75 -4.97 3.01
C ILE A 241 -11.87 -4.04 2.18
N GLN A 242 -12.01 -4.12 0.86
CA GLN A 242 -11.24 -3.30 -0.08
C GLN A 242 -12.16 -2.68 -1.11
N VAL A 243 -12.03 -1.37 -1.28
CA VAL A 243 -12.58 -0.68 -2.45
C VAL A 243 -11.47 -0.65 -3.50
N VAL A 244 -11.68 -1.35 -4.59
CA VAL A 244 -10.73 -1.45 -5.71
C VAL A 244 -11.22 -0.52 -6.81
N PRO A 245 -10.56 0.64 -7.05
CA PRO A 245 -10.90 1.50 -8.16
C PRO A 245 -10.71 0.75 -9.47
N LEU A 246 -11.71 0.81 -10.36
CA LEU A 246 -11.65 0.15 -11.66
C LEU A 246 -11.38 1.20 -12.74
N GLN A 247 -10.40 0.92 -13.59
CA GLN A 247 -10.03 1.84 -14.66
C GLN A 247 -10.97 1.70 -15.85
N GLN A 248 -11.59 2.82 -16.22
CA GLN A 248 -12.37 2.95 -17.44
C GLN A 248 -11.47 3.41 -18.60
N PHE A 249 -11.53 2.66 -19.70
CA PHE A 249 -10.83 2.97 -20.95
C PHE A 249 -11.87 3.34 -22.01
N GLU A 250 -11.82 4.56 -22.53
CA GLU A 250 -12.79 5.05 -23.51
C GLU A 250 -12.21 5.11 -24.92
N ASP A 251 -13.03 4.77 -25.92
CA ASP A 251 -12.76 5.02 -27.32
C ASP A 251 -14.06 5.30 -28.11
N ALA A 252 -13.95 5.42 -29.45
CA ALA A 252 -15.08 5.73 -30.32
C ALA A 252 -16.23 4.68 -30.29
N ARG A 253 -16.02 3.50 -29.69
CA ARG A 253 -17.01 2.42 -29.53
C ARG A 253 -17.76 2.49 -28.20
N GLY A 254 -17.32 3.32 -27.26
CA GLY A 254 -17.81 3.38 -25.89
C GLY A 254 -16.67 3.23 -24.88
N TRP A 255 -16.92 2.50 -23.79
CA TRP A 255 -15.93 2.28 -22.74
C TRP A 255 -15.75 0.80 -22.42
N PHE A 256 -14.56 0.48 -21.88
CA PHE A 256 -14.16 -0.84 -21.40
C PHE A 256 -13.66 -0.72 -19.97
N VAL A 257 -14.08 -1.65 -19.11
CA VAL A 257 -13.60 -1.78 -17.72
C VAL A 257 -13.28 -3.27 -17.47
N GLU A 258 -12.07 -3.58 -16.99
CA GLU A 258 -11.74 -4.91 -16.47
C GLU A 258 -12.33 -5.02 -15.05
N LEU A 259 -13.40 -5.81 -14.86
CA LEU A 259 -14.09 -5.89 -13.56
C LEU A 259 -13.27 -6.63 -12.50
N ALA A 260 -12.57 -7.68 -12.91
CA ALA A 260 -11.74 -8.48 -12.02
C ALA A 260 -10.71 -9.29 -12.83
N ARG A 261 -9.52 -9.46 -12.24
CA ARG A 261 -8.53 -10.42 -12.70
C ARG A 261 -8.50 -11.60 -11.74
N LEU A 262 -9.20 -12.68 -12.08
CA LEU A 262 -9.43 -13.81 -11.17
C LEU A 262 -8.13 -14.47 -10.68
N SER A 263 -7.06 -14.46 -11.49
CA SER A 263 -5.75 -14.98 -11.10
C SER A 263 -5.09 -14.21 -9.94
N LEU A 264 -5.55 -12.98 -9.66
CA LEU A 264 -5.04 -12.12 -8.59
C LEU A 264 -5.93 -12.13 -7.34
N MET A 265 -7.09 -12.79 -7.37
CA MET A 265 -7.99 -12.86 -6.21
C MET A 265 -7.40 -13.74 -5.10
N PRO A 266 -7.64 -13.42 -3.80
CA PRO A 266 -7.14 -14.21 -2.68
C PRO A 266 -7.68 -15.64 -2.69
N LYS A 267 -8.97 -15.77 -2.99
CA LYS A 267 -9.69 -17.01 -3.22
C LYS A 267 -10.28 -16.99 -4.63
N GLN A 268 -10.27 -18.14 -5.29
CA GLN A 268 -10.84 -18.26 -6.63
C GLN A 268 -12.36 -18.23 -6.55
N PRO A 269 -13.05 -17.36 -7.33
CA PRO A 269 -14.49 -17.42 -7.43
C PRO A 269 -14.95 -18.77 -7.95
N ARG A 270 -16.04 -19.26 -7.37
CA ARG A 270 -16.72 -20.49 -7.80
C ARG A 270 -18.01 -20.19 -8.54
N GLN A 271 -18.64 -19.06 -8.20
CA GLN A 271 -19.91 -18.65 -8.79
C GLN A 271 -19.88 -17.15 -9.08
N THR A 272 -20.58 -16.75 -10.13
CA THR A 272 -20.77 -15.34 -10.51
C THR A 272 -22.25 -15.10 -10.68
N ASN A 273 -22.72 -14.02 -10.08
CA ASN A 273 -24.13 -13.69 -10.00
C ASN A 273 -24.37 -12.30 -10.58
N VAL A 274 -25.58 -12.09 -11.08
CA VAL A 274 -26.08 -10.76 -11.45
C VAL A 274 -27.45 -10.58 -10.83
N SER A 275 -27.72 -9.39 -10.32
CA SER A 275 -29.02 -9.03 -9.76
C SER A 275 -29.44 -7.65 -10.24
N PHE A 276 -30.75 -7.48 -10.39
CA PHE A 276 -31.38 -6.18 -10.55
C PHE A 276 -32.15 -5.85 -9.26
N SER A 277 -32.00 -4.62 -8.78
CA SER A 277 -32.65 -4.11 -7.59
C SER A 277 -33.23 -2.73 -7.89
N CYS A 278 -34.48 -2.49 -7.49
CA CYS A 278 -35.07 -1.15 -7.57
C CYS A 278 -34.50 -0.24 -6.48
N ALA A 279 -34.55 1.07 -6.69
CA ALA A 279 -34.16 2.03 -5.68
C ALA A 279 -34.87 1.79 -4.32
N GLY A 280 -34.12 1.85 -3.23
CA GLY A 280 -34.58 1.58 -1.86
C GLY A 280 -34.59 0.10 -1.47
N THR A 281 -34.17 -0.83 -2.34
CA THR A 281 -33.94 -2.23 -1.97
C THR A 281 -32.66 -2.39 -1.15
N ILE A 282 -32.73 -3.14 -0.05
CA ILE A 282 -31.56 -3.70 0.62
C ILE A 282 -31.51 -5.20 0.29
N ARG A 283 -30.35 -5.67 -0.18
CA ARG A 283 -30.08 -7.10 -0.37
C ARG A 283 -29.05 -7.56 0.66
N GLY A 284 -29.48 -8.49 1.51
CA GLY A 284 -28.68 -9.08 2.58
C GLY A 284 -28.50 -8.19 3.81
N LEU A 285 -27.90 -8.79 4.83
CA LEU A 285 -26.72 -8.37 5.59
C LEU A 285 -26.23 -9.70 6.18
N HIS A 286 -25.66 -10.55 5.33
CA HIS A 286 -25.41 -11.96 5.66
C HIS A 286 -23.93 -12.27 5.80
N TYR A 287 -23.63 -13.35 6.51
CA TYR A 287 -22.30 -13.94 6.57
C TYR A 287 -22.40 -15.44 6.26
N HIS A 288 -21.30 -16.00 5.77
CA HIS A 288 -21.21 -17.40 5.38
C HIS A 288 -20.32 -18.16 6.36
N GLU A 289 -20.81 -19.26 6.93
CA GLU A 289 -20.05 -20.09 7.87
C GLU A 289 -18.82 -20.74 7.21
N ARG A 290 -18.84 -20.94 5.89
CA ARG A 290 -17.69 -21.46 5.13
C ARG A 290 -16.67 -20.38 4.76
N GLY A 291 -16.90 -19.13 5.16
CA GLY A 291 -15.99 -18.01 4.90
C GLY A 291 -15.92 -17.65 3.41
N GLN A 292 -17.07 -17.56 2.74
CA GLN A 292 -17.18 -17.07 1.36
C GLN A 292 -16.74 -15.61 1.25
N ASP A 293 -15.82 -15.30 0.35
CA ASP A 293 -15.52 -13.91 0.00
C ASP A 293 -16.38 -13.47 -1.20
N ASP A 294 -16.69 -12.18 -1.21
CA ASP A 294 -17.55 -11.55 -2.20
C ASP A 294 -16.79 -10.40 -2.88
N LEU A 295 -16.99 -10.24 -4.20
CA LEU A 295 -16.51 -9.09 -4.95
C LEU A 295 -17.70 -8.42 -5.66
N PHE A 296 -18.20 -7.31 -5.09
CA PHE A 296 -19.33 -6.54 -5.63
C PHE A 296 -18.89 -5.52 -6.67
N VAL A 297 -19.62 -5.44 -7.79
CA VAL A 297 -19.42 -4.45 -8.84
C VAL A 297 -20.78 -3.93 -9.32
N CYS A 298 -21.02 -2.63 -9.19
CA CYS A 298 -22.22 -1.98 -9.71
C CYS A 298 -22.03 -1.65 -11.20
N LEU A 299 -22.76 -2.33 -12.09
CA LEU A 299 -22.66 -2.16 -13.54
C LEU A 299 -23.51 -1.01 -14.07
N GLN A 300 -24.59 -0.67 -13.35
CA GLN A 300 -25.49 0.42 -13.69
C GLN A 300 -26.13 0.96 -12.41
N GLY A 301 -26.28 2.29 -12.34
CA GLY A 301 -26.83 2.97 -11.18
C GLY A 301 -25.82 3.08 -10.03
N ARG A 302 -26.33 3.34 -8.83
CA ARG A 302 -25.53 3.57 -7.63
C ARG A 302 -26.00 2.70 -6.47
N ALA A 303 -25.06 1.99 -5.87
CA ALA A 303 -25.28 1.14 -4.71
C ALA A 303 -24.39 1.56 -3.54
N ARG A 304 -24.87 1.37 -2.31
CA ARG A 304 -24.06 1.44 -1.11
C ARG A 304 -23.79 0.02 -0.62
N VAL A 305 -22.55 -0.42 -0.70
CA VAL A 305 -22.12 -1.67 -0.06
C VAL A 305 -21.90 -1.40 1.42
N VAL A 306 -22.41 -2.28 2.28
CA VAL A 306 -22.29 -2.21 3.73
C VAL A 306 -21.75 -3.52 4.24
N ALA A 307 -20.87 -3.45 5.23
CA ALA A 307 -20.39 -4.61 5.95
C ALA A 307 -20.21 -4.33 7.45
N LEU A 308 -20.30 -5.40 8.24
CA LEU A 308 -20.27 -5.42 9.69
C LEU A 308 -19.33 -6.53 10.15
N ASP A 309 -18.33 -6.15 10.94
CA ASP A 309 -17.58 -7.09 11.76
C ASP A 309 -18.43 -7.48 12.97
N ARG A 310 -18.79 -8.76 13.04
CA ARG A 310 -19.69 -9.29 14.08
C ARG A 310 -19.03 -9.37 15.45
N ASP A 311 -17.72 -9.49 15.51
CA ASP A 311 -16.94 -9.65 16.73
C ASP A 311 -16.60 -8.29 17.34
N THR A 312 -16.21 -7.32 16.51
CA THR A 312 -15.81 -5.98 16.97
C THR A 312 -16.95 -4.96 16.95
N GLY A 313 -17.96 -5.18 16.10
CA GLY A 313 -19.02 -4.22 15.83
C GLY A 313 -18.62 -3.09 14.87
N GLU A 314 -17.41 -3.12 14.30
CA GLU A 314 -16.95 -2.16 13.30
C GLU A 314 -17.81 -2.25 12.03
N THR A 315 -18.21 -1.10 11.50
CA THR A 315 -18.99 -1.02 10.26
C THR A 315 -18.22 -0.33 9.15
N PHE A 316 -18.52 -0.76 7.94
CA PHE A 316 -17.97 -0.21 6.71
C PHE A 316 -19.10 0.15 5.76
N SER A 317 -18.92 1.24 5.01
CA SER A 317 -19.74 1.50 3.84
C SER A 317 -18.97 2.17 2.72
N ALA A 318 -19.33 1.84 1.48
CA ALA A 318 -18.84 2.51 0.29
C ALA A 318 -19.93 2.60 -0.78
N ASP A 319 -20.06 3.77 -1.38
CA ASP A 319 -20.92 3.98 -2.55
C ASP A 319 -20.13 3.66 -3.83
N ILE A 320 -20.66 2.76 -4.65
CA ILE A 320 -20.12 2.38 -5.96
C ILE A 320 -21.18 2.54 -7.05
N GLY A 321 -20.78 2.84 -8.27
CA GLY A 321 -21.73 3.08 -9.35
C GLY A 321 -21.10 3.17 -10.74
N ASP A 322 -21.95 3.34 -11.74
CA ASP A 322 -21.54 3.59 -13.13
C ASP A 322 -20.99 5.00 -13.38
N ASP A 323 -21.08 5.88 -12.36
CA ASP A 323 -20.43 7.20 -12.30
C ASP A 323 -19.09 7.18 -11.54
N ASN A 324 -18.78 6.08 -10.84
CA ASN A 324 -17.55 5.87 -10.09
C ASN A 324 -17.24 4.36 -10.03
N PHE A 325 -16.68 3.82 -11.11
CA PHE A 325 -16.40 2.39 -11.22
C PHE A 325 -15.41 1.95 -10.14
N ALA A 326 -15.90 1.16 -9.21
CA ALA A 326 -15.12 0.50 -8.19
C ALA A 326 -15.74 -0.87 -7.89
N ALA A 327 -14.88 -1.82 -7.54
CA ALA A 327 -15.29 -3.09 -6.96
C ALA A 327 -15.14 -3.04 -5.43
N VAL A 328 -16.00 -3.71 -4.68
CA VAL A 328 -15.84 -3.88 -3.24
C VAL A 328 -15.62 -5.35 -2.93
N TYR A 329 -14.40 -5.69 -2.50
CA TYR A 329 -14.08 -7.01 -2.00
C TYR A 329 -14.40 -7.09 -0.52
N VAL A 330 -15.19 -8.09 -0.13
CA VAL A 330 -15.59 -8.36 1.25
C VAL A 330 -15.09 -9.75 1.63
N PRO A 331 -14.18 -9.87 2.62
CA PRO A 331 -13.74 -11.17 3.11
C PRO A 331 -14.83 -11.87 3.92
N GLY A 332 -14.85 -13.21 3.88
CA GLY A 332 -15.95 -14.01 4.40
C GLY A 332 -16.17 -14.04 5.92
N ASN A 333 -15.37 -13.34 6.70
CA ASN A 333 -15.59 -13.17 8.14
C ASN A 333 -16.61 -12.05 8.46
N LEU A 334 -17.03 -11.26 7.47
CA LEU A 334 -17.88 -10.09 7.69
C LEU A 334 -19.30 -10.32 7.20
N ALA A 335 -20.27 -9.85 7.97
CA ALA A 335 -21.65 -9.77 7.49
C ALA A 335 -21.76 -8.62 6.50
N HIS A 336 -22.39 -8.82 5.35
CA HIS A 336 -22.39 -7.82 4.29
C HIS A 336 -23.64 -7.85 3.41
N GLY A 337 -23.85 -6.74 2.70
CA GLY A 337 -24.97 -6.56 1.78
C GLY A 337 -24.85 -5.23 1.04
N PHE A 338 -25.88 -4.87 0.29
CA PHE A 338 -25.93 -3.55 -0.35
C PHE A 338 -27.32 -2.94 -0.36
N GLU A 339 -27.35 -1.62 -0.36
CA GLU A 339 -28.53 -0.80 -0.62
C GLU A 339 -28.47 -0.25 -2.05
N ALA A 340 -29.56 -0.39 -2.79
CA ALA A 340 -29.74 0.22 -4.10
C ALA A 340 -30.18 1.69 -3.92
N LEU A 341 -29.26 2.64 -4.08
CA LEU A 341 -29.54 4.08 -3.96
C LEU A 341 -30.32 4.59 -5.19
N THR A 342 -30.10 3.96 -6.33
CA THR A 342 -30.94 4.06 -7.54
C THR A 342 -31.39 2.66 -7.95
N ASP A 343 -32.05 2.52 -9.10
CA ASP A 343 -32.14 1.21 -9.74
C ASP A 343 -30.73 0.74 -10.08
N VAL A 344 -30.40 -0.50 -9.70
CA VAL A 344 -29.03 -1.04 -9.73
C VAL A 344 -28.99 -2.36 -10.48
N LEU A 345 -28.03 -2.49 -11.38
CA LEU A 345 -27.58 -3.77 -11.91
C LEU A 345 -26.25 -4.15 -11.22
N MET A 346 -26.30 -5.08 -10.27
CA MET A 346 -25.15 -5.50 -9.49
C MET A 346 -24.63 -6.84 -9.98
N LEU A 347 -23.34 -6.93 -10.28
CA LEU A 347 -22.62 -8.18 -10.51
C LEU A 347 -21.77 -8.49 -9.28
N TYR A 348 -21.71 -9.76 -8.88
CA TYR A 348 -20.85 -10.17 -7.80
C TYR A 348 -20.26 -11.56 -8.01
N HIS A 349 -18.97 -11.69 -7.68
CA HIS A 349 -18.26 -12.97 -7.66
C HIS A 349 -18.19 -13.50 -6.24
N VAL A 350 -18.44 -14.79 -6.05
CA VAL A 350 -18.40 -15.45 -4.74
C VAL A 350 -17.48 -16.66 -4.77
N THR A 351 -16.79 -16.91 -3.66
CA THR A 351 -15.75 -17.97 -3.60
C THR A 351 -16.28 -19.32 -3.13
N GLU A 352 -17.55 -19.41 -2.76
CA GLU A 352 -18.25 -20.65 -2.42
C GLU A 352 -19.50 -20.76 -3.30
N GLU A 353 -19.90 -21.98 -3.64
CA GLU A 353 -21.13 -22.21 -4.39
C GLU A 353 -22.31 -22.20 -3.41
N TYR A 354 -23.40 -21.52 -3.79
CA TYR A 354 -24.61 -21.55 -2.97
C TYR A 354 -25.30 -22.90 -3.08
N ASP A 355 -25.44 -23.61 -1.96
CA ASP A 355 -26.19 -24.86 -1.88
C ASP A 355 -27.54 -24.64 -1.17
N PRO A 356 -28.68 -24.63 -1.90
CA PRO A 356 -29.99 -24.47 -1.28
C PRO A 356 -30.40 -25.67 -0.41
N ALA A 357 -29.76 -26.83 -0.54
CA ALA A 357 -30.03 -28.00 0.30
C ALA A 357 -29.26 -27.98 1.63
N ASP A 358 -28.18 -27.21 1.72
CA ASP A 358 -27.33 -27.05 2.90
C ASP A 358 -26.82 -25.60 3.00
N PRO A 359 -27.71 -24.64 3.30
CA PRO A 359 -27.36 -23.23 3.32
C PRO A 359 -26.42 -22.91 4.49
N ASP A 360 -25.30 -22.25 4.20
CA ASP A 360 -24.33 -21.78 5.19
C ASP A 360 -24.45 -20.27 5.49
N GLU A 361 -25.44 -19.62 4.86
CA GLU A 361 -25.73 -18.19 4.96
C GLU A 361 -26.56 -17.91 6.22
N GLN A 362 -26.09 -16.97 7.03
CA GLN A 362 -26.77 -16.49 8.24
C GLN A 362 -27.02 -14.99 8.12
N GLY A 363 -28.25 -14.55 8.41
CA GLY A 363 -28.66 -13.15 8.30
C GLY A 363 -28.40 -12.33 9.57
N VAL A 364 -28.05 -11.06 9.38
CA VAL A 364 -28.16 -9.99 10.38
C VAL A 364 -29.31 -9.08 9.96
N PRO A 365 -30.21 -8.66 10.86
CA PRO A 365 -31.29 -7.75 10.51
C PRO A 365 -30.76 -6.42 9.95
N TRP A 366 -31.40 -5.87 8.92
CA TRP A 366 -31.02 -4.56 8.36
C TRP A 366 -31.11 -3.44 9.40
N ASP A 367 -32.02 -3.57 10.36
CA ASP A 367 -32.27 -2.64 11.47
C ASP A 367 -31.46 -2.97 12.73
N ASP A 368 -30.44 -3.83 12.63
CA ASP A 368 -29.48 -4.05 13.72
C ASP A 368 -28.88 -2.68 14.13
N PRO A 369 -28.90 -2.34 15.43
CA PRO A 369 -28.45 -1.03 15.92
C PRO A 369 -27.02 -0.65 15.51
N ARG A 370 -26.19 -1.64 15.16
CA ARG A 370 -24.81 -1.41 14.71
C ARG A 370 -24.73 -0.87 13.30
N VAL A 371 -25.68 -1.22 12.42
CA VAL A 371 -25.66 -0.86 10.98
C VAL A 371 -26.81 0.04 10.55
N VAL A 372 -27.88 0.18 11.36
CA VAL A 372 -29.11 0.89 10.97
C VAL A 372 -28.85 2.32 10.48
N ASP A 373 -27.84 2.99 11.03
CA ASP A 373 -27.48 4.36 10.68
C ASP A 373 -26.57 4.48 9.45
N VAL A 374 -26.01 3.37 8.97
CA VAL A 374 -25.15 3.29 7.80
C VAL A 374 -25.99 3.30 6.51
N TRP A 375 -27.16 2.68 6.55
CA TRP A 375 -28.14 2.72 5.47
C TRP A 375 -28.68 4.13 5.25
N SER A 376 -28.97 4.48 4.00
CA SER A 376 -29.62 5.74 3.66
C SER A 376 -31.13 5.68 3.87
N THR A 377 -31.75 4.54 3.56
CA THR A 377 -33.18 4.30 3.77
C THR A 377 -33.49 3.93 5.22
N ARG A 378 -34.74 4.21 5.64
CA ARG A 378 -35.34 3.78 6.91
C ARG A 378 -36.58 2.90 6.69
N SER A 379 -36.88 2.57 5.44
CA SER A 379 -38.03 1.74 5.05
C SER A 379 -37.65 0.95 3.80
N PRO A 380 -36.72 -0.01 3.91
CA PRO A 380 -36.19 -0.73 2.77
C PRO A 380 -37.23 -1.68 2.15
N ILE A 381 -37.06 -1.93 0.86
CA ILE A 381 -37.69 -3.08 0.19
C ILE A 381 -36.81 -4.30 0.49
N LEU A 382 -37.37 -5.32 1.13
CA LEU A 382 -36.67 -6.54 1.56
C LEU A 382 -37.31 -7.79 0.94
N SER A 383 -36.51 -8.85 0.81
CA SER A 383 -37.06 -10.18 0.56
C SER A 383 -37.66 -10.77 1.85
N GLU A 384 -38.52 -11.80 1.73
CA GLU A 384 -39.02 -12.54 2.91
C GLU A 384 -37.90 -13.08 3.80
N ARG A 385 -36.76 -13.45 3.17
CA ARG A 385 -35.56 -13.92 3.85
C ARG A 385 -34.88 -12.80 4.62
N ASP A 386 -34.70 -11.63 4.00
CA ASP A 386 -34.00 -10.49 4.60
C ASP A 386 -34.87 -9.73 5.62
N SER A 387 -36.19 -9.98 5.65
CA SER A 387 -37.11 -9.42 6.64
C SER A 387 -37.08 -10.12 8.01
N GLY A 388 -36.33 -11.21 8.17
CA GLY A 388 -36.16 -11.89 9.46
C GLY A 388 -37.42 -12.55 10.03
N THR A 389 -38.37 -12.95 9.17
CA THR A 389 -39.60 -13.69 9.55
C THR A 389 -39.40 -15.19 9.65
#